data_AF-C5LWL9-F1
#
_entry.id   AF-C5LWL9-F1
#
_cell.length_a   1.000
_cell.length_b   1.000
_cell.length_c   1.000
_cell.angle_alpha   90.00
_cell.angle_beta   90.00
_cell.angle_gamma   90.00
#
_symmetry.space_group_name_H-M   'P 1'
#
loop_
_entity.id
_entity.type
_entity.pdbx_description
1 polymer ?
#
loop_
_entity_poly.entity_id
_entity_poly.type
_entity_poly.pdbx_seq_one_letter_code
_entity_poly.pdbx_strand_id
1 'polypeptide(L)'
;MSNAKNATTDAAASKENHSDAKATANAAAAAHTRPQPVDRAYYEKKIDKLSEEIKGLQAKVHDLNEKIHGKSEGKDEFLRKRDLLKQQMDEQQKLVSDLETKRSKTQDGIHSKQTEGRQLRAELSSMQKKLGFSTEDQIDDKIAEIEYRMHTESLDLKKEKELMKQISELKQTKPQLKKFDAMKAASGEYDTTNVGPLKANLEDIKT
;
A
#
# COMPACT_ATOMS: atom_id res chain seq x y z
N MET A 1 -6.42 -42.78 -2.84
CA MET A 1 -5.29 -43.61 -2.38
C MET A 1 -5.20 -43.39 -0.87
N SER A 2 -6.06 -44.04 -0.08
CA SER A 2 -5.79 -45.35 0.57
C SER A 2 -4.68 -45.20 1.63
N ASN A 3 -4.80 -45.61 2.89
CA ASN A 3 -5.63 -46.67 3.45
C ASN A 3 -5.59 -46.54 4.98
N ALA A 4 -6.74 -46.44 5.64
CA ALA A 4 -6.87 -46.71 7.07
C ALA A 4 -7.35 -48.16 7.20
N LYS A 5 -6.53 -49.04 7.79
CA LYS A 5 -6.93 -50.38 8.21
C LYS A 5 -6.15 -50.72 9.47
N ASN A 6 -6.85 -50.78 10.60
CA ASN A 6 -6.43 -51.65 11.70
C ASN A 6 -7.64 -52.47 12.11
N ALA A 7 -7.53 -53.78 11.93
CA ALA A 7 -8.54 -54.77 12.25
C ALA A 7 -7.91 -55.79 13.20
N THR A 8 -8.55 -55.93 14.36
CA THR A 8 -8.98 -57.18 15.03
C THR A 8 -8.00 -58.35 15.12
N THR A 9 -7.87 -58.91 16.34
CA THR A 9 -7.95 -60.34 16.74
C THR A 9 -7.10 -60.55 18.01
N ASP A 10 -7.36 -61.46 18.94
CA ASP A 10 -8.54 -62.21 19.35
C ASP A 10 -8.18 -62.82 20.72
N ALA A 11 -9.18 -63.18 21.50
CA ALA A 11 -9.07 -63.81 22.80
C ALA A 11 -8.62 -65.29 22.70
N ALA A 12 -7.88 -65.78 23.70
CA ALA A 12 -7.84 -67.21 24.01
C ALA A 12 -7.59 -67.43 25.50
N ALA A 13 -8.62 -67.95 26.17
CA ALA A 13 -8.64 -68.41 27.55
C ALA A 13 -8.49 -69.93 27.65
N SER A 14 -8.25 -70.40 28.88
CA SER A 14 -8.52 -71.76 29.41
C SER A 14 -7.39 -72.81 29.15
N LYS A 15 -6.97 -73.73 30.03
CA LYS A 15 -7.54 -74.56 31.14
C LYS A 15 -6.37 -75.06 32.05
N GLU A 16 -6.48 -75.18 33.38
CA GLU A 16 -6.93 -76.36 34.17
C GLU A 16 -6.24 -77.69 33.79
N ASN A 17 -5.83 -78.65 34.65
CA ASN A 17 -6.00 -78.93 36.09
C ASN A 17 -5.07 -80.11 36.51
N HIS A 18 -4.76 -80.19 37.81
CA HIS A 18 -4.45 -81.34 38.70
C HIS A 18 -3.82 -82.66 38.20
N SER A 19 -2.80 -83.15 38.92
CA SER A 19 -2.80 -84.53 39.44
C SER A 19 -1.94 -84.73 40.70
N ASP A 20 -2.64 -85.11 41.76
CA ASP A 20 -2.40 -86.21 42.69
C ASP A 20 -1.24 -86.26 43.70
N ALA A 21 -1.70 -86.37 44.94
CA ALA A 21 -1.06 -86.72 46.18
C ALA A 21 -0.67 -88.21 46.29
N LYS A 22 0.49 -88.48 46.91
CA LYS A 22 0.82 -89.53 47.90
C LYS A 22 2.35 -89.59 48.01
N ALA A 23 3.02 -89.80 49.13
CA ALA A 23 2.69 -90.28 50.45
C ALA A 23 3.88 -89.97 51.38
N THR A 24 3.70 -90.23 52.68
CA THR A 24 4.68 -90.21 53.79
C THR A 24 4.77 -88.91 54.58
N ALA A 25 3.75 -88.68 55.39
CA ALA A 25 3.96 -88.12 56.72
C ALA A 25 4.79 -89.13 57.54
N ASN A 26 5.90 -88.69 58.16
CA ASN A 26 5.96 -88.43 59.61
C ASN A 26 7.37 -88.03 60.07
N ALA A 27 7.42 -87.28 61.17
CA ALA A 27 8.59 -86.88 61.97
C ALA A 27 9.35 -85.60 61.57
N ALA A 28 8.79 -84.45 61.94
CA ALA A 28 9.51 -83.43 62.73
C ALA A 28 8.56 -82.28 63.10
N ALA A 29 8.11 -82.26 64.35
CA ALA A 29 7.54 -81.06 64.95
C ALA A 29 8.64 -79.99 65.07
N ALA A 30 8.52 -78.86 64.38
CA ALA A 30 8.99 -77.53 64.80
C ALA A 30 8.81 -76.47 63.68
N ALA A 31 8.45 -75.26 64.10
CA ALA A 31 8.56 -73.99 63.38
C ALA A 31 7.49 -73.67 62.29
N HIS A 32 6.42 -73.01 62.71
CA HIS A 32 5.89 -71.90 61.91
C HIS A 32 6.99 -70.83 61.81
N THR A 33 7.79 -70.83 60.76
CA THR A 33 8.64 -69.69 60.43
C THR A 33 7.73 -68.53 60.04
N ARG A 34 7.53 -67.61 60.99
CA ARG A 34 6.98 -66.26 60.72
C ARG A 34 7.70 -65.71 59.48
N PRO A 35 7.00 -65.01 58.56
CA PRO A 35 7.67 -64.31 57.48
C PRO A 35 8.79 -63.46 58.09
N GLN A 36 9.99 -63.54 57.50
CA GLN A 36 11.17 -62.87 58.04
C GLN A 36 10.85 -61.40 58.35
N PRO A 37 11.34 -60.86 59.48
CA PRO A 37 11.09 -59.47 59.81
C PRO A 37 11.62 -58.61 58.67
N VAL A 38 10.70 -57.92 57.97
CA VAL A 38 11.05 -56.88 57.00
C VAL A 38 11.99 -55.93 57.72
N ASP A 39 13.17 -55.68 57.16
CA ASP A 39 14.12 -54.71 57.69
C ASP A 39 13.53 -53.30 57.55
N ARG A 40 12.66 -52.94 58.50
CA ARG A 40 11.88 -51.71 58.51
C ARG A 40 12.82 -50.50 58.45
N ALA A 41 13.95 -50.56 59.15
CA ALA A 41 14.92 -49.49 59.19
C ALA A 41 15.59 -49.25 57.82
N TYR A 42 15.85 -50.30 57.04
CA TYR A 42 16.35 -50.18 55.68
C TYR A 42 15.34 -49.55 54.73
N TYR A 43 14.07 -49.98 54.80
CA TYR A 43 13.02 -49.45 53.94
C TYR A 43 12.59 -48.03 54.34
N GLU A 44 12.57 -47.70 55.63
CA GLU A 44 12.27 -46.36 56.14
C GLU A 44 13.32 -45.35 55.65
N LYS A 45 14.62 -45.66 55.75
CA LYS A 45 15.68 -44.84 55.16
C LYS A 45 15.54 -44.65 53.65
N LYS A 46 15.02 -45.64 52.93
CA LYS A 46 14.80 -45.56 51.48
C LYS A 46 13.57 -44.72 51.15
N ILE A 47 12.51 -44.83 51.95
CA ILE A 47 11.31 -44.01 51.88
C ILE A 47 11.65 -42.55 52.18
N ASP A 48 12.49 -42.27 53.17
CA ASP A 48 12.93 -40.91 53.50
C ASP A 48 13.72 -40.29 52.34
N LYS A 49 14.69 -41.03 51.77
CA LYS A 49 15.43 -40.57 50.60
C LYS A 49 14.53 -40.30 49.40
N LEU A 50 13.61 -41.22 49.10
CA LEU A 50 12.64 -41.04 48.02
C LEU A 50 11.71 -39.87 48.30
N SER A 51 11.31 -39.64 49.55
CA SER A 51 10.46 -38.51 49.93
C SER A 51 11.19 -37.18 49.78
N GLU A 52 12.47 -37.10 50.14
CA GLU A 52 13.30 -35.92 49.91
C GLU A 52 13.54 -35.66 48.42
N GLU A 53 13.77 -36.70 47.61
CA GLU A 53 13.84 -36.58 46.15
C GLU A 53 12.52 -36.10 45.54
N ILE A 54 11.38 -36.63 46.01
CA ILE A 54 10.04 -36.21 45.58
C ILE A 54 9.81 -34.73 45.93
N LYS A 55 10.11 -34.30 47.15
CA LYS A 55 10.00 -32.89 47.56
C LYS A 55 10.88 -31.99 46.68
N GLY A 56 12.12 -32.40 46.41
CA GLY A 56 13.05 -31.66 45.55
C GLY A 56 12.56 -31.56 44.10
N LEU A 57 11.99 -32.62 43.56
CA LEU A 57 11.39 -32.62 42.21
C LEU A 57 10.10 -31.79 42.17
N GLN A 58 9.25 -31.87 43.18
CA GLN A 58 8.03 -31.05 43.29
C GLN A 58 8.37 -29.56 43.35
N ALA A 59 9.40 -29.17 44.10
CA ALA A 59 9.89 -27.79 44.16
C ALA A 59 10.41 -27.31 42.79
N LYS A 60 11.15 -28.15 42.06
CA LYS A 60 11.62 -27.82 40.70
C LYS A 60 10.46 -27.70 39.69
N VAL A 61 9.45 -28.56 39.79
CA VAL A 61 8.25 -28.48 38.94
C VAL A 61 7.48 -27.19 39.23
N HIS A 62 7.36 -26.79 40.49
CA HIS A 62 6.75 -25.52 40.88
C HIS A 62 7.49 -24.32 40.28
N ASP A 63 8.81 -24.24 40.49
CA ASP A 63 9.65 -23.15 39.97
C ASP A 63 9.66 -23.08 38.43
N LEU A 64 9.66 -24.23 37.75
CA LEU A 64 9.51 -24.28 36.29
C LEU A 64 8.13 -23.81 35.84
N ASN A 65 7.06 -24.21 36.53
CA ASN A 65 5.72 -23.75 36.23
C ASN A 65 5.58 -22.24 36.41
N GLU A 66 6.11 -21.66 37.49
CA GLU A 66 6.11 -20.19 37.68
C GLU A 66 6.85 -19.47 36.55
N LYS A 67 8.02 -19.98 36.14
CA LYS A 67 8.79 -19.43 35.01
C LYS A 67 8.04 -19.57 33.67
N ILE A 68 7.28 -20.63 33.47
CA ILE A 68 6.46 -20.83 32.27
C ILE A 68 5.29 -19.83 32.26
N HIS A 69 4.57 -19.68 33.37
CA HIS A 69 3.43 -18.77 33.47
C HIS A 69 3.87 -17.31 33.32
N GLY A 70 4.94 -16.89 34.02
CA GLY A 70 5.46 -15.52 33.90
C GLY A 70 5.98 -15.18 32.49
N LYS A 71 6.51 -16.16 31.74
CA LYS A 71 6.88 -15.97 30.32
C LYS A 71 5.66 -15.94 29.39
N SER A 72 4.58 -16.63 29.74
CA SER A 72 3.36 -16.69 28.93
C SER A 72 2.63 -15.35 28.93
N GLU A 73 2.56 -14.66 30.07
CA GLU A 73 1.89 -13.35 30.18
C GLU A 73 2.55 -12.26 29.33
N GLY A 74 3.89 -12.26 29.24
CA GLY A 74 4.62 -11.32 28.38
C GLY A 74 4.46 -11.59 26.88
N LYS A 75 4.15 -12.83 26.49
CA LYS A 75 4.02 -13.23 25.09
C LYS A 75 2.75 -12.66 24.45
N ASP A 76 1.63 -12.71 25.15
CA ASP A 76 0.35 -12.22 24.61
C ASP A 76 0.34 -10.70 24.46
N GLU A 77 0.90 -9.98 25.42
CA GLU A 77 1.09 -8.53 25.35
C GLU A 77 2.06 -8.12 24.23
N PHE A 78 3.14 -8.88 24.04
CA PHE A 78 4.08 -8.65 22.94
C PHE A 78 3.42 -8.88 21.58
N LEU A 79 2.64 -9.95 21.43
CA LEU A 79 1.91 -10.23 20.19
C LEU A 79 0.90 -9.14 19.87
N ARG A 80 0.13 -8.67 20.87
CA ARG A 80 -0.80 -7.53 20.71
C ARG A 80 -0.09 -6.25 20.28
N LYS A 81 1.02 -5.90 20.93
CA LYS A 81 1.82 -4.70 20.57
C LYS A 81 2.41 -4.81 19.17
N ARG A 82 2.91 -5.99 18.80
CA ARG A 82 3.42 -6.27 17.45
C ARG A 82 2.30 -6.11 16.41
N ASP A 83 1.13 -6.67 16.67
CA ASP A 83 0.01 -6.62 15.74
C ASP A 83 -0.53 -5.19 15.59
N LEU A 84 -0.59 -4.43 16.68
CA LEU A 84 -0.92 -3.00 16.65
C LEU A 84 0.11 -2.19 15.85
N LEU A 85 1.41 -2.39 16.09
CA LEU A 85 2.47 -1.71 15.34
C LEU A 85 2.40 -2.07 13.86
N LYS A 86 2.14 -3.33 13.53
CA LYS A 86 1.96 -3.76 12.14
C LYS A 86 0.76 -3.08 11.49
N GLN A 87 -0.36 -3.00 12.19
CA GLN A 87 -1.54 -2.30 11.71
C GLN A 87 -1.26 -0.80 11.46
N GLN A 88 -0.54 -0.14 12.38
CA GLN A 88 -0.12 1.25 12.21
C GLN A 88 0.82 1.42 11.01
N MET A 89 1.77 0.52 10.82
CA MET A 89 2.67 0.52 9.66
C MET A 89 1.90 0.33 8.35
N ASP A 90 0.96 -0.62 8.30
CA ASP A 90 0.14 -0.88 7.11
C ASP A 90 -0.77 0.32 6.78
N GLU A 91 -1.31 1.00 7.81
CA GLU A 91 -2.10 2.22 7.65
C GLU A 91 -1.27 3.40 7.15
N GLN A 92 -0.10 3.63 7.76
CA GLN A 92 0.83 4.67 7.31
C GLN A 92 1.34 4.40 5.90
N GLN A 93 1.63 3.14 5.55
CA GLN A 93 2.06 2.78 4.21
C GLN A 93 0.98 3.09 3.16
N LYS A 94 -0.30 2.83 3.47
CA LYS A 94 -1.42 3.20 2.60
C LYS A 94 -1.52 4.71 2.43
N LEU A 95 -1.43 5.47 3.52
CA LEU A 95 -1.46 6.93 3.49
C LEU A 95 -0.32 7.49 2.63
N VAL A 96 0.90 6.96 2.78
CA VAL A 96 2.05 7.35 1.96
C VAL A 96 1.81 7.06 0.48
N SER A 97 1.36 5.85 0.14
CA SER A 97 1.08 5.50 -1.26
C SER A 97 -0.03 6.35 -1.89
N ASP A 98 -1.07 6.69 -1.12
CA ASP A 98 -2.14 7.59 -1.57
C ASP A 98 -1.63 9.03 -1.79
N LEU A 99 -0.82 9.54 -0.86
CA LEU A 99 -0.20 10.86 -0.98
C LEU A 99 0.79 10.92 -2.15
N GLU A 100 1.61 9.89 -2.35
CA GLU A 100 2.52 9.78 -3.50
C GLU A 100 1.74 9.77 -4.83
N THR A 101 0.64 9.02 -4.89
CA THR A 101 -0.23 8.96 -6.06
C THR A 101 -0.86 10.33 -6.35
N LYS A 102 -1.34 11.03 -5.33
CA LYS A 102 -1.90 12.39 -5.47
C LYS A 102 -0.83 13.39 -5.89
N ARG A 103 0.36 13.32 -5.29
CA ARG A 103 1.52 14.16 -5.62
C ARG A 103 1.91 13.98 -7.09
N SER A 104 2.08 12.73 -7.52
CA SER A 104 2.47 12.38 -8.89
C SER A 104 1.46 12.93 -9.91
N LYS A 105 0.16 12.64 -9.70
CA LYS A 105 -0.92 13.16 -10.56
C LYS A 105 -0.95 14.68 -10.63
N THR A 106 -0.76 15.35 -9.49
CA THR A 106 -0.75 16.82 -9.42
C THR A 106 0.46 17.39 -10.16
N GLN A 107 1.63 16.77 -10.01
CA GLN A 107 2.86 17.16 -10.68
C GLN A 107 2.76 16.97 -12.20
N ASP A 108 2.20 15.85 -12.66
CA ASP A 108 1.93 15.60 -14.08
C ASP A 108 0.93 16.60 -14.65
N GLY A 109 -0.13 16.92 -13.89
CA GLY A 109 -1.10 17.95 -14.24
C GLY A 109 -0.46 19.34 -14.39
N ILE A 110 0.43 19.72 -13.46
CA ILE A 110 1.21 20.97 -13.54
C ILE A 110 2.06 20.99 -14.81
N HIS A 111 2.78 19.90 -15.10
CA HIS A 111 3.67 19.83 -16.25
C HIS A 111 2.88 19.92 -17.56
N SER A 112 1.77 19.19 -17.66
CA SER A 112 0.85 19.24 -18.80
C SER A 112 0.32 20.65 -19.04
N LYS A 113 -0.20 21.31 -17.99
CA LYS A 113 -0.75 22.67 -18.11
C LYS A 113 0.31 23.71 -18.42
N GLN A 114 1.50 23.62 -17.85
CA GLN A 114 2.60 24.52 -18.23
C GLN A 114 3.02 24.33 -19.70
N THR A 115 3.00 23.09 -20.19
CA THR A 115 3.32 22.80 -21.60
C THR A 115 2.25 23.36 -22.53
N GLU A 116 0.97 23.19 -22.19
CA GLU A 116 -0.16 23.78 -22.90
C GLU A 116 -0.06 25.32 -22.92
N GLY A 117 0.22 25.95 -21.78
CA GLY A 117 0.44 27.40 -21.69
C GLY A 117 1.61 27.89 -22.53
N ARG A 118 2.72 27.13 -22.61
CA ARG A 118 3.85 27.44 -23.50
C ARG A 118 3.47 27.32 -24.97
N GLN A 119 2.71 26.29 -25.34
CA GLN A 119 2.23 26.09 -26.71
C GLN A 119 1.29 27.23 -27.13
N LEU A 120 0.33 27.63 -26.27
CA LEU A 120 -0.56 28.76 -26.52
C LEU A 120 0.22 30.06 -26.75
N ARG A 121 1.26 30.34 -25.94
CA ARG A 121 2.12 31.51 -26.15
C ARG A 121 2.92 31.45 -27.45
N ALA A 122 3.41 30.27 -27.82
CA ALA A 122 4.13 30.07 -29.08
C ALA A 122 3.20 30.27 -30.29
N GLU A 123 1.97 29.73 -30.22
CA GLU A 123 0.93 29.92 -31.23
C GLU A 123 0.57 31.39 -31.36
N LEU A 124 0.32 32.09 -30.25
CA LEU A 124 0.08 33.53 -30.24
C LEU A 124 1.23 34.31 -30.88
N SER A 125 2.49 34.02 -30.54
CA SER A 125 3.63 34.68 -31.19
C SER A 125 3.66 34.44 -32.71
N SER A 126 3.31 33.23 -33.14
CA SER A 126 3.22 32.90 -34.57
C SER A 126 2.07 33.62 -35.27
N MET A 127 0.90 33.72 -34.63
CA MET A 127 -0.26 34.45 -35.14
C MET A 127 0.01 35.95 -35.22
N GLN A 128 0.64 36.53 -34.19
CA GLN A 128 1.04 37.93 -34.17
C GLN A 128 1.97 38.26 -35.36
N LYS A 129 2.95 37.39 -35.65
CA LYS A 129 3.83 37.55 -36.81
C LYS A 129 3.09 37.43 -38.14
N LYS A 130 2.09 36.54 -38.23
CA LYS A 130 1.28 36.34 -39.45
C LYS A 130 0.32 37.49 -39.71
N LEU A 131 -0.28 38.05 -38.66
CA LEU A 131 -1.25 39.14 -38.77
C LEU A 131 -0.58 40.45 -39.17
N GLY A 132 0.61 40.75 -38.67
CA GLY A 132 1.39 41.94 -39.07
C GLY A 132 0.80 43.29 -38.64
N PHE A 133 -0.46 43.32 -38.18
CA PHE A 133 -1.17 44.48 -37.65
C PHE A 133 -1.34 44.34 -36.14
N SER A 134 -1.25 45.46 -35.44
CA SER A 134 -1.35 45.49 -33.98
C SER A 134 -2.73 45.91 -33.48
N THR A 135 -3.51 46.62 -34.30
CA THR A 135 -4.83 47.17 -33.94
C THR A 135 -5.78 47.11 -35.14
N GLU A 136 -7.08 47.07 -34.87
CA GLU A 136 -8.10 47.14 -35.93
C GLU A 136 -8.06 48.47 -36.67
N ASP A 137 -7.77 49.56 -35.97
CA ASP A 137 -7.67 50.90 -36.55
C ASP A 137 -6.58 50.97 -37.63
N GLN A 138 -5.44 50.29 -37.43
CA GLN A 138 -4.40 50.20 -38.46
C GLN A 138 -4.86 49.51 -39.75
N ILE A 139 -5.78 48.55 -39.64
CA ILE A 139 -6.36 47.86 -40.80
C ILE A 139 -7.33 48.80 -41.51
N ASP A 140 -8.18 49.49 -40.75
CA ASP A 140 -9.16 50.44 -41.29
C ASP A 140 -8.48 51.65 -41.96
N ASP A 141 -7.43 52.21 -41.35
CA ASP A 141 -6.61 53.28 -41.92
C ASP A 141 -5.98 52.83 -43.25
N LYS A 142 -5.49 51.58 -43.31
CA LYS A 142 -4.88 51.06 -44.53
C LYS A 142 -5.91 50.82 -45.64
N ILE A 143 -7.11 50.36 -45.28
CA ILE A 143 -8.23 50.25 -46.22
C ILE A 143 -8.60 51.63 -46.75
N ALA A 144 -8.74 52.63 -45.87
CA ALA A 144 -9.08 53.99 -46.26
C ALA A 144 -8.02 54.62 -47.18
N GLU A 145 -6.73 54.37 -46.92
CA GLU A 145 -5.63 54.82 -47.79
C GLU A 145 -5.73 54.19 -49.19
N ILE A 146 -6.02 52.88 -49.28
CA ILE A 146 -6.17 52.18 -50.56
C ILE A 146 -7.42 52.67 -51.30
N GLU A 147 -8.54 52.83 -50.61
CA GLU A 147 -9.79 53.33 -51.18
C GLU A 147 -9.63 54.77 -51.70
N TYR A 148 -8.99 55.64 -50.92
CA TYR A 148 -8.65 57.01 -51.36
C TYR A 148 -7.81 56.98 -52.64
N ARG A 149 -6.75 56.17 -52.65
CA ARG A 149 -5.88 56.02 -53.81
C ARG A 149 -6.62 55.54 -55.06
N MET A 150 -7.51 54.55 -54.91
CA MET A 150 -8.36 54.07 -56.00
C MET A 150 -9.31 55.15 -56.53
N HIS A 151 -9.82 56.03 -55.66
CA HIS A 151 -10.74 57.09 -56.05
C HIS A 151 -10.05 58.29 -56.70
N THR A 152 -8.79 58.58 -56.37
CA THR A 152 -8.10 59.80 -56.83
C THR A 152 -7.07 59.55 -57.93
N GLU A 153 -6.51 58.36 -58.04
CA GLU A 153 -5.48 58.03 -59.03
C GLU A 153 -6.08 57.33 -60.27
N SER A 154 -5.55 57.65 -61.45
CA SER A 154 -5.82 56.86 -62.66
C SER A 154 -4.95 55.60 -62.66
N LEU A 155 -5.52 54.48 -62.24
CA LEU A 155 -4.86 53.19 -62.18
C LEU A 155 -5.14 52.34 -63.43
N ASP A 156 -4.22 51.45 -63.78
CA ASP A 156 -4.52 50.41 -64.76
C ASP A 156 -5.44 49.34 -64.14
N LEU A 157 -6.22 48.64 -64.97
CA LEU A 157 -7.18 47.64 -64.51
C LEU A 157 -6.53 46.50 -63.72
N LYS A 158 -5.23 46.22 -63.93
CA LYS A 158 -4.52 45.16 -63.17
C LYS A 158 -4.23 45.62 -61.75
N LYS A 159 -3.73 46.85 -61.58
CA LYS A 159 -3.48 47.47 -60.29
C LYS A 159 -4.76 47.67 -59.50
N GLU A 160 -5.84 48.11 -60.14
CA GLU A 160 -7.11 48.29 -59.46
C GLU A 160 -7.65 46.96 -58.90
N LYS A 161 -7.55 45.87 -59.67
CA LYS A 161 -7.89 44.52 -59.18
C LYS A 161 -7.00 44.06 -58.02
N GLU A 162 -5.70 44.36 -58.06
CA GLU A 162 -4.77 44.03 -56.99
C GLU A 162 -5.12 44.78 -55.69
N LEU A 163 -5.43 46.08 -55.78
CA LEU A 163 -5.85 46.88 -54.62
C LEU A 163 -7.19 46.39 -54.06
N MET A 164 -8.16 46.03 -54.91
CA MET A 164 -9.41 45.41 -54.44
C MET A 164 -9.17 44.09 -53.72
N LYS A 165 -8.23 43.27 -54.20
CA LYS A 165 -7.84 42.02 -53.56
C LYS A 165 -7.22 42.29 -52.19
N GLN A 166 -6.33 43.29 -52.09
CA GLN A 166 -5.73 43.71 -50.82
C GLN A 166 -6.80 44.20 -49.82
N ILE A 167 -7.78 45.00 -50.25
CA ILE A 167 -8.90 45.40 -49.38
C ILE A 167 -9.67 44.17 -48.87
N SER A 168 -9.93 43.18 -49.73
CA SER A 168 -10.61 41.95 -49.33
C SER A 168 -9.81 41.15 -48.29
N GLU A 169 -8.50 40.99 -48.51
CA GLU A 169 -7.59 40.32 -47.58
C GLU A 169 -7.54 41.06 -46.23
N LEU A 170 -7.42 42.39 -46.23
CA LEU A 170 -7.44 43.23 -45.02
C LEU A 170 -8.78 43.14 -44.25
N LYS A 171 -9.91 43.10 -44.97
CA LYS A 171 -11.22 42.88 -44.33
C LYS A 171 -11.34 41.50 -43.68
N GLN A 172 -10.64 40.49 -44.21
CA GLN A 172 -10.59 39.14 -43.62
C GLN A 172 -9.64 39.03 -42.42
N THR A 173 -8.59 39.85 -42.33
CA THR A 173 -7.66 39.85 -41.18
C THR A 173 -8.28 40.50 -39.94
N LYS A 174 -9.21 41.45 -40.10
CA LYS A 174 -9.92 42.11 -38.97
C LYS A 174 -10.56 41.15 -37.96
N PRO A 175 -11.41 40.18 -38.35
CA PRO A 175 -11.97 39.21 -37.39
C PRO A 175 -10.91 38.25 -36.81
N GLN A 176 -9.78 38.05 -37.51
CA GLN A 176 -8.68 37.23 -36.98
C GLN A 176 -7.94 37.96 -35.87
N LEU A 177 -7.77 39.29 -35.98
CA LEU A 177 -7.19 40.12 -34.93
C LEU A 177 -8.05 40.11 -33.65
N LYS A 178 -9.38 40.23 -33.77
CA LYS A 178 -10.30 40.07 -32.63
C LYS A 178 -10.12 38.74 -31.90
N LYS A 179 -10.02 37.64 -32.67
CA LYS A 179 -9.79 36.30 -32.10
C LYS A 179 -8.42 36.22 -31.43
N PHE A 180 -7.40 36.81 -32.04
CA PHE A 180 -6.06 36.88 -31.47
C PHE A 180 -6.04 37.65 -30.14
N ASP A 181 -6.71 38.80 -30.05
CA ASP A 181 -6.76 39.59 -28.82
C ASP A 181 -7.50 38.86 -27.70
N ALA A 182 -8.62 38.20 -28.02
CA ALA A 182 -9.33 37.35 -27.07
C ALA A 182 -8.45 36.20 -26.55
N MET A 183 -7.72 35.52 -27.45
CA MET A 183 -6.81 34.43 -27.11
C MET A 183 -5.59 34.93 -26.30
N LYS A 184 -5.08 36.14 -26.60
CA LYS A 184 -4.00 36.79 -25.87
C LYS A 184 -4.40 37.13 -24.44
N ALA A 185 -5.61 37.67 -24.25
CA ALA A 185 -6.16 37.93 -22.93
C ALA A 185 -6.27 36.63 -22.11
N ALA A 186 -6.86 35.58 -22.69
CA ALA A 186 -7.00 34.27 -22.05
C ALA A 186 -5.65 33.62 -21.73
N SER A 187 -4.65 33.76 -22.60
CA SER A 187 -3.31 33.18 -22.38
C SER A 187 -2.53 33.89 -21.27
N GLY A 188 -2.73 35.20 -21.09
CA GLY A 188 -2.08 35.99 -20.03
C GLY A 188 -2.44 35.50 -18.63
N GLU A 189 -3.68 35.05 -18.44
CA GLU A 189 -4.19 34.52 -17.16
C GLU A 189 -4.09 32.99 -17.08
N TYR A 190 -3.59 32.32 -18.11
CA TYR A 190 -3.62 30.86 -18.21
C TYR A 190 -2.81 30.18 -17.09
N ASP A 191 -1.58 30.65 -16.85
CA ASP A 191 -0.70 30.04 -15.84
C ASP A 191 -1.22 30.30 -14.41
N THR A 192 -1.77 31.48 -14.14
CA THR A 192 -2.31 31.81 -12.82
C THR A 192 -3.57 31.02 -12.50
N THR A 193 -4.47 30.87 -13.48
CA THR A 193 -5.75 30.18 -13.31
C THR A 193 -5.62 28.66 -13.32
N ASN A 194 -4.75 28.09 -14.17
CA ASN A 194 -4.65 26.64 -14.33
C ASN A 194 -3.50 26.00 -13.54
N VAL A 195 -2.34 26.64 -13.49
CA VAL A 195 -1.14 26.08 -12.84
C VAL A 195 -1.06 26.49 -11.37
N GLY A 196 -1.50 27.71 -11.04
CA GLY A 196 -1.50 28.25 -9.68
C GLY A 196 -2.19 27.35 -8.64
N PRO A 197 -3.45 26.93 -8.86
CA PRO A 197 -4.16 26.05 -7.92
C PRO A 197 -3.49 24.69 -7.76
N LEU A 198 -2.97 24.11 -8.85
CA LEU A 198 -2.29 22.81 -8.78
C LEU A 198 -0.98 22.90 -7.99
N LYS A 199 -0.24 24.01 -8.10
CA LYS A 199 0.94 24.25 -7.28
C LYS A 199 0.60 24.39 -5.80
N ALA A 200 -0.48 25.10 -5.45
CA ALA A 200 -0.94 25.21 -4.07
C ALA A 200 -1.28 23.82 -3.48
N ASN A 201 -2.08 23.03 -4.19
CA ASN A 201 -2.39 21.65 -3.79
C ASN A 201 -1.13 20.77 -3.64
N LEU A 202 -0.11 20.97 -4.48
CA LEU A 202 1.15 20.22 -4.38
C LEU A 202 1.95 20.59 -3.12
N GLU A 203 1.95 21.86 -2.71
CA GLU A 203 2.59 22.29 -1.47
C GLU A 203 1.85 21.73 -0.25
N ASP A 204 0.52 21.72 -0.26
CA ASP A 204 -0.31 21.13 0.80
C ASP A 204 -0.09 19.62 0.96
N ILE A 205 0.25 18.90 -0.12
CA ILE A 205 0.59 17.46 -0.08
C ILE A 205 1.99 17.22 0.51
N LYS A 206 2.89 18.22 0.47
CA LYS A 206 4.27 18.09 0.97
C LYS A 206 4.39 18.42 2.46
N THR A 207 3.53 19.29 2.98
CA THR A 207 3.45 19.68 4.40
C THR A 207 2.78 18.61 5.25
#